data_AF-A0A2N1LSB5-F1
#
_entry.id   AF-A0A2N1LSB5-F1
#
_cell.length_a   1.000
_cell.length_b   1.000
_cell.length_c   1.000
_cell.angle_alpha   90.00
_cell.angle_beta   90.00
_cell.angle_gamma   90.00
#
_symmetry.space_group_name_H-M   'P 1'
#
loop_
_entity.id
_entity.type
_entity.pdbx_description
1 polymer ?
#
loop_
_entity_poly.entity_id
_entity_poly.type
_entity_poly.pdbx_seq_one_letter_code
_entity_poly.pdbx_strand_id
1 'polypeptide(L)'
;MCLQNLIFQDNALITYQKFQNLNNNQKDMFLFGIITATARNETTTKGQKRFKLSSEYIFEGIKICNLAFLIIYGIGEKYWRNIRNHFMQHGISPRIHKAIGKVSNFALSFEKVLEVISFITNYGNIYGLPSPGNNYCNYYKF
;
A
#
# COMPACT_ATOMS: atom_id res chain seq x y z
N MET A 1 -10.54 26.78 10.20
CA MET A 1 -10.09 25.49 10.77
C MET A 1 -10.76 24.39 9.94
N CYS A 2 -10.03 23.63 9.12
CA CYS A 2 -10.65 22.72 8.11
C CYS A 2 -11.55 21.62 8.68
N LEU A 3 -11.35 21.27 9.96
CA LEU A 3 -12.01 20.15 10.62
C LEU A 3 -13.32 20.54 11.31
N GLN A 4 -13.67 21.82 11.37
CA GLN A 4 -14.80 22.29 12.19
C GLN A 4 -16.18 22.15 11.52
N ASN A 5 -16.22 22.02 10.20
CA ASN A 5 -17.42 21.55 9.51
C ASN A 5 -17.14 20.10 9.10
N LEU A 6 -17.38 19.17 10.02
CA LEU A 6 -17.49 17.74 9.73
C LEU A 6 -18.62 17.55 8.73
N ILE A 7 -18.25 17.65 7.45
CA ILE A 7 -19.03 17.21 6.30
C ILE A 7 -19.47 15.77 6.61
N PHE A 8 -20.78 15.58 6.78
CA PHE A 8 -21.51 14.30 6.86
C PHE A 8 -20.63 13.10 7.25
N GLN A 9 -20.41 12.94 8.56
CA GLN A 9 -19.51 11.95 9.15
C GLN A 9 -19.77 10.53 8.63
N ASP A 10 -21.03 10.20 8.32
CA ASP A 10 -21.43 8.91 7.76
C ASP A 10 -20.90 8.69 6.33
N ASN A 11 -20.98 9.69 5.45
CA ASN A 11 -20.52 9.57 4.06
C ASN A 11 -18.98 9.49 3.98
N ALA A 12 -18.28 10.26 4.83
CA ALA A 12 -16.84 10.17 4.97
C ALA A 12 -16.43 8.77 5.47
N LEU A 13 -17.14 8.21 6.45
CA LEU A 13 -16.86 6.86 6.97
C LEU A 13 -17.14 5.76 5.94
N ILE A 14 -18.25 5.85 5.21
CA ILE A 14 -18.57 4.92 4.12
C ILE A 14 -17.50 4.99 3.02
N THR A 15 -17.05 6.20 2.68
CA THR A 15 -15.99 6.41 1.68
C THR A 15 -14.67 5.82 2.16
N TYR A 16 -14.31 6.06 3.43
CA TYR A 16 -13.14 5.45 4.06
C TYR A 16 -13.19 3.93 3.95
N GLN A 17 -14.29 3.29 4.36
CA GLN A 17 -14.44 1.83 4.34
C GLN A 17 -14.33 1.28 2.91
N LYS A 18 -15.06 1.89 1.96
CA LYS A 18 -15.02 1.50 0.54
C LYS A 18 -13.62 1.61 -0.03
N PHE A 19 -12.91 2.71 0.27
CA PHE A 19 -11.55 2.92 -0.19
C PHE A 19 -10.58 1.93 0.46
N GLN A 20 -10.72 1.64 1.75
CA GLN A 20 -9.83 0.70 2.43
C GLN A 20 -9.95 -0.73 1.91
N ASN A 21 -11.14 -1.13 1.46
CA ASN A 21 -11.40 -2.44 0.86
C ASN A 21 -10.77 -2.62 -0.54
N LEU A 22 -10.25 -1.56 -1.14
CA LEU A 22 -9.51 -1.65 -2.41
C LEU A 22 -8.11 -2.24 -2.19
N ASN A 23 -7.63 -3.00 -3.18
CA ASN A 23 -6.23 -3.39 -3.21
C ASN A 23 -5.32 -2.19 -3.52
N ASN A 24 -4.01 -2.31 -3.30
CA ASN A 24 -3.06 -1.20 -3.47
C ASN A 24 -3.08 -0.60 -4.89
N ASN A 25 -3.20 -1.43 -5.93
CA ASN A 25 -3.24 -0.95 -7.32
C ASN A 25 -4.54 -0.18 -7.60
N GLN A 26 -5.67 -0.65 -7.07
CA GLN A 26 -6.96 0.04 -7.17
C GLN A 26 -6.94 1.38 -6.41
N LYS A 27 -6.34 1.43 -5.21
CA LYS A 27 -6.12 2.66 -4.45
C LYS A 27 -5.29 3.66 -5.26
N ASP A 28 -4.19 3.20 -5.85
CA ASP A 28 -3.34 4.02 -6.72
C ASP A 28 -4.12 4.60 -7.90
N MET A 29 -4.85 3.75 -8.63
CA MET A 29 -5.63 4.16 -9.79
C MET A 29 -6.73 5.17 -9.43
N PHE A 30 -7.45 4.93 -8.35
CA PHE A 30 -8.46 5.87 -7.84
C PHE A 30 -7.84 7.24 -7.55
N LEU A 31 -6.70 7.25 -6.86
CA LEU A 31 -5.98 8.48 -6.51
C LEU A 31 -5.42 9.19 -7.74
N PHE A 32 -4.93 8.47 -8.75
CA PHE A 32 -4.56 9.05 -10.03
C PHE A 32 -5.76 9.70 -10.74
N GLY A 33 -6.94 9.09 -10.64
CA GLY A 33 -8.19 9.70 -11.13
C GLY A 33 -8.47 11.06 -10.49
N ILE A 34 -8.37 11.14 -9.16
CA ILE A 34 -8.51 12.42 -8.42
C ILE A 34 -7.46 13.44 -8.87
N ILE A 35 -6.20 13.01 -9.00
CA ILE A 35 -5.12 13.89 -9.46
C ILE A 35 -5.42 14.40 -10.87
N THR A 36 -5.89 13.55 -11.78
CA THR A 36 -6.21 13.92 -13.16
C THR A 36 -7.35 14.94 -13.21
N ALA A 37 -8.40 14.73 -12.40
CA ALA A 37 -9.53 15.65 -12.32
C ALA A 37 -9.17 17.01 -11.69
N THR A 38 -8.13 17.06 -10.87
CA THR A 38 -7.70 18.28 -10.14
C THR A 38 -6.43 18.91 -10.70
N ALA A 39 -5.77 18.25 -11.66
CA ALA A 39 -4.59 18.76 -12.33
C ALA A 39 -4.95 19.93 -13.24
N ARG A 40 -4.09 20.95 -13.23
CA ARG A 40 -4.22 22.11 -14.12
C ARG A 40 -2.97 22.23 -14.98
N ASN A 41 -3.19 22.39 -16.27
CA ASN A 41 -2.13 22.78 -17.20
C ASN A 41 -2.00 24.30 -17.14
N GLU A 42 -0.90 24.79 -16.58
CA GLU A 42 -0.59 26.20 -16.53
C GLU A 42 0.54 26.50 -17.53
N THR A 43 0.45 27.61 -18.25
CA THR A 43 1.59 28.17 -18.98
C THR A 43 2.21 29.26 -18.13
N THR A 44 3.53 29.21 -17.94
CA THR A 44 4.23 30.31 -17.28
C THR A 44 4.15 31.57 -18.14
N THR A 45 4.39 32.73 -17.54
CA THR A 45 4.51 34.02 -18.25
C THR A 45 5.60 34.01 -19.34
N LYS A 46 6.51 33.03 -19.31
CA LYS A 46 7.55 32.78 -20.34
C LYS A 46 7.17 31.69 -21.35
N GLY A 47 5.91 31.26 -21.40
CA GLY A 47 5.40 30.25 -22.33
C GLY A 47 5.80 28.80 -22.02
N GLN A 48 6.46 28.53 -20.87
CA GLN A 48 6.82 27.17 -20.49
C GLN A 48 5.60 26.45 -19.93
N LYS A 49 5.32 25.24 -20.42
CA LYS A 49 4.26 24.38 -19.87
C LYS A 49 4.66 23.93 -18.47
N ARG A 50 3.85 24.27 -17.47
CA ARG A 50 4.00 23.83 -16.08
C ARG A 50 2.79 23.00 -15.69
N PHE A 51 3.04 21.79 -15.23
CA PHE A 51 2.00 20.95 -14.65
C PHE A 51 1.93 21.23 -13.14
N LYS A 52 0.77 21.70 -12.66
CA LYS A 52 0.57 21.98 -11.23
C LYS A 52 -0.57 21.14 -10.69
N LEU A 53 -0.28 20.44 -9.59
CA LEU A 53 -1.29 19.71 -8.83
C LEU A 53 -1.99 20.64 -7.86
N SER A 54 -3.33 20.68 -7.93
CA SER A 54 -4.15 21.40 -6.96
C SER A 54 -3.93 20.87 -5.55
N SER A 55 -3.74 21.77 -4.58
CA SER A 55 -3.75 21.40 -3.15
C SER A 55 -5.15 21.51 -2.52
N GLU A 56 -6.12 21.97 -3.30
CA GLU A 56 -7.55 21.99 -2.95
C GLU A 56 -8.21 20.74 -3.52
N TYR A 57 -8.91 20.00 -2.66
CA TYR A 57 -9.67 18.81 -3.01
C TYR A 57 -11.16 19.09 -2.90
N ILE A 58 -11.98 18.27 -3.55
CA ILE A 58 -13.44 18.38 -3.48
C ILE A 58 -13.97 17.05 -2.95
N PHE A 59 -14.82 17.11 -1.92
CA PHE A 59 -15.56 15.98 -1.40
C PHE A 59 -17.03 16.38 -1.30
N GLU A 60 -17.91 15.63 -1.97
CA GLU A 60 -19.35 15.92 -2.06
C GLU A 60 -19.67 17.37 -2.49
N GLY A 61 -18.90 17.89 -3.45
CA GLY A 61 -19.06 19.27 -3.95
C GLY A 61 -18.46 20.35 -3.05
N ILE A 62 -17.95 20.01 -1.87
CA ILE A 62 -17.35 20.95 -0.92
C ILE A 62 -15.84 20.90 -1.02
N LYS A 63 -15.21 22.09 -1.05
CA LYS A 63 -13.74 22.19 -0.99
C LYS A 63 -13.23 21.74 0.38
N ILE A 64 -12.27 20.83 0.38
CA ILE A 64 -11.59 20.36 1.58
C ILE A 64 -10.09 20.55 1.44
N CYS A 65 -9.41 20.68 2.58
CA CYS A 65 -7.95 20.77 2.59
C CYS A 65 -7.30 19.39 2.64
N ASN A 66 -5.98 19.36 2.42
CA ASN A 66 -5.19 18.14 2.37
C ASN A 66 -5.36 17.25 3.61
N LEU A 67 -5.37 17.83 4.82
CA LEU A 67 -5.54 17.04 6.04
C LEU A 67 -6.87 16.27 6.07
N ALA A 68 -7.97 16.93 5.71
CA ALA A 68 -9.28 16.29 5.63
C ALA A 68 -9.32 15.19 4.56
N PHE A 69 -8.70 15.45 3.39
CA PHE A 69 -8.57 14.46 2.33
C PHE A 69 -7.82 13.19 2.80
N LEU A 70 -6.68 13.35 3.48
CA LEU A 70 -5.91 12.23 4.02
C LEU A 70 -6.73 11.42 5.03
N ILE A 71 -7.55 12.08 5.86
CA ILE A 71 -8.42 11.42 6.85
C ILE A 71 -9.55 10.64 6.16
N ILE A 72 -10.28 11.27 5.23
CA ILE A 72 -11.42 10.65 4.52
C ILE A 72 -10.98 9.37 3.79
N TYR A 73 -9.82 9.39 3.15
CA TYR A 73 -9.29 8.23 2.44
C TYR A 73 -8.37 7.34 3.30
N GLY A 74 -8.09 7.71 4.55
CA GLY A 74 -7.24 6.92 5.44
C GLY A 74 -5.84 6.65 4.90
N ILE A 75 -5.20 7.66 4.31
CA ILE A 75 -3.88 7.53 3.70
C ILE A 75 -2.86 8.43 4.40
N GLY A 76 -1.63 7.92 4.54
CA GLY A 76 -0.53 8.69 5.10
C GLY A 76 0.02 9.74 4.13
N GLU A 77 0.55 10.83 4.66
CA GLU A 77 1.13 11.92 3.87
C GLU A 77 2.28 11.45 2.96
N LYS A 78 3.15 10.58 3.47
CA LYS A 78 4.25 9.99 2.69
C LYS A 78 3.72 9.20 1.49
N TYR A 79 2.68 8.40 1.69
CA TYR A 79 2.06 7.62 0.61
C TYR A 79 1.47 8.55 -0.45
N TRP A 80 0.72 9.56 -0.02
CA TRP A 80 0.12 10.55 -0.90
C TRP A 80 1.16 11.35 -1.71
N ARG A 81 2.25 11.78 -1.05
CA ARG A 81 3.38 12.42 -1.73
C ARG A 81 4.00 11.51 -2.79
N ASN A 82 4.18 10.23 -2.49
CA ASN A 82 4.73 9.26 -3.44
C ASN A 82 3.79 9.03 -4.64
N ILE A 83 2.47 8.99 -4.42
CA ILE A 83 1.47 8.92 -5.50
C ILE A 83 1.59 10.13 -6.43
N ARG A 84 1.63 11.33 -5.87
CA ARG A 84 1.75 12.57 -6.64
C ARG A 84 3.04 12.60 -7.47
N ASN A 85 4.16 12.25 -6.85
CA ASN A 85 5.46 12.20 -7.53
C ASN A 85 5.48 11.18 -8.67
N HIS A 86 4.93 9.99 -8.44
CA HIS A 86 4.81 8.98 -9.48
C HIS A 86 3.97 9.47 -10.65
N PHE A 87 2.80 10.07 -10.37
CA PHE A 87 1.94 10.64 -11.40
C PHE A 87 2.66 11.73 -12.22
N MET A 88 3.45 12.60 -11.57
CA MET A 88 4.25 13.61 -12.29
C MET A 88 5.26 12.99 -13.26
N GLN A 89 5.85 11.86 -12.88
CA GLN A 89 6.94 11.23 -13.64
C GLN A 89 6.44 10.27 -14.71
N HIS A 90 5.33 9.57 -14.43
CA HIS A 90 4.89 8.40 -15.18
C HIS A 90 3.40 8.41 -15.53
N GLY A 91 2.66 9.46 -15.16
CA GLY A 91 1.22 9.57 -15.41
C GLY A 91 0.40 8.48 -14.72
N ILE A 92 -0.69 8.06 -15.38
CA ILE A 92 -1.58 7.00 -14.89
C ILE A 92 -0.97 5.64 -15.29
N SER A 93 0.01 5.19 -14.51
CA SER A 93 0.65 3.88 -14.71
C SER A 93 0.77 3.13 -13.38
N PRO A 94 0.67 1.79 -13.37
CA PRO A 94 0.83 1.00 -12.16
C PRO A 94 2.19 1.25 -11.48
N ARG A 95 2.19 1.42 -10.16
CA ARG A 95 3.44 1.43 -9.38
C ARG A 95 3.94 0.01 -9.20
N ILE A 96 4.96 -0.34 -9.97
CA ILE A 96 5.60 -1.65 -9.87
C ILE A 96 6.62 -1.60 -8.73
N HIS A 97 6.46 -2.49 -7.76
CA HIS A 97 7.45 -2.66 -6.70
C HIS A 97 8.77 -3.15 -7.31
N LYS A 98 9.90 -2.51 -6.97
CA LYS A 98 11.22 -2.81 -7.55
C LYS A 98 11.70 -4.26 -7.35
N ALA A 99 11.12 -4.97 -6.39
CA ALA A 99 11.43 -6.37 -6.11
C ALA A 99 10.51 -7.37 -6.82
N ILE A 100 9.44 -6.93 -7.49
CA ILE A 100 8.61 -7.83 -8.31
C ILE A 100 9.48 -8.40 -9.42
N GLY A 101 9.51 -9.73 -9.51
CA GLY A 101 10.33 -10.47 -10.47
C GLY A 101 11.82 -10.57 -10.11
N LYS A 102 12.27 -9.97 -8.99
CA LYS A 102 13.64 -10.15 -8.50
C LYS A 102 13.69 -11.29 -7.50
N VAL A 103 14.60 -12.22 -7.71
CA VAL A 103 14.96 -13.23 -6.72
C VAL A 103 15.59 -12.51 -5.53
N SER A 104 15.13 -12.84 -4.32
CA SER A 104 15.74 -12.32 -3.09
C SER A 104 17.22 -12.72 -3.03
N ASN A 105 18.08 -11.83 -2.54
CA ASN A 105 19.47 -12.18 -2.26
C ASN A 105 19.61 -13.29 -1.20
N PHE A 106 18.53 -13.54 -0.45
CA PHE A 106 18.44 -14.61 0.55
C PHE A 106 17.64 -15.82 0.06
N ALA A 107 17.27 -15.89 -1.23
CA ALA A 107 16.59 -17.05 -1.76
C ALA A 107 17.55 -18.25 -1.77
N LEU A 108 17.10 -19.38 -1.19
CA LEU A 108 17.81 -20.64 -1.31
C LEU A 108 17.73 -21.13 -2.76
N SER A 109 18.81 -21.75 -3.25
CA SER A 109 18.76 -22.44 -4.53
C SER A 109 17.79 -23.62 -4.44
N PHE A 110 17.26 -24.05 -5.59
CA PHE A 110 16.35 -25.18 -5.65
C PHE A 110 16.99 -26.45 -5.07
N GLU A 111 18.29 -26.66 -5.33
CA GLU A 111 19.06 -27.77 -4.77
C GLU A 111 19.12 -27.72 -3.24
N LYS A 112 19.32 -26.52 -2.65
CA LYS A 112 19.32 -26.36 -1.20
C LYS A 112 17.95 -26.58 -0.59
N VAL A 113 16.88 -26.22 -1.28
CA VAL A 113 15.51 -26.56 -0.86
C VAL A 113 15.33 -28.08 -0.84
N LEU A 114 15.80 -28.80 -1.87
CA LEU A 114 15.72 -30.26 -1.93
C LEU A 114 16.56 -30.93 -0.84
N GLU A 115 17.77 -30.44 -0.56
CA GLU A 115 18.60 -30.93 0.54
C GLU A 115 17.88 -30.80 1.88
N VAL A 116 17.27 -29.64 2.15
CA VAL A 116 16.52 -29.40 3.39
C VAL A 116 15.29 -30.31 3.49
N ILE A 117 14.53 -30.47 2.41
CA ILE A 117 13.37 -31.39 2.37
C ILE A 117 13.82 -32.83 2.64
N SER A 118 14.89 -33.28 1.99
CA SER A 118 15.45 -34.62 2.18
C SER A 118 15.90 -34.85 3.61
N PHE A 119 16.61 -33.87 4.20
CA PHE A 119 17.02 -33.91 5.60
C PHE A 119 15.82 -34.03 6.55
N ILE A 120 14.83 -33.13 6.43
CA ILE A 120 13.64 -33.14 7.31
C ILE A 120 12.88 -34.46 7.19
N THR A 121 12.73 -34.98 5.97
CA THR A 121 12.03 -36.24 5.70
C THR A 121 12.78 -37.41 6.34
N ASN A 122 14.09 -37.52 6.12
CA ASN A 122 14.91 -38.59 6.69
C ASN A 122 14.95 -38.52 8.22
N TYR A 123 15.07 -37.31 8.79
CA TYR A 123 15.05 -37.12 10.23
C TYR A 123 13.71 -37.57 10.84
N GLY A 124 12.58 -37.15 10.25
CA GLY A 124 11.26 -37.57 10.68
C GLY A 124 11.02 -39.08 10.55
N ASN A 125 11.56 -39.71 9.50
CA ASN A 125 11.47 -41.16 9.31
C ASN A 125 12.27 -41.96 10.35
N ILE A 126 13.45 -41.46 10.74
CA ILE A 126 14.34 -42.16 11.68
C ILE A 126 13.92 -41.93 13.13
N TYR A 127 13.62 -40.68 13.49
CA TYR A 127 13.42 -40.26 14.88
C TYR A 127 11.95 -39.99 15.23
N GLY A 128 11.05 -40.03 14.26
CA GLY A 128 9.69 -39.51 14.40
C GLY A 128 9.66 -37.98 14.35
N LEU A 129 8.56 -37.41 13.91
CA LEU A 129 8.30 -35.98 14.12
C LEU A 129 7.63 -35.79 15.48
N PRO A 130 7.96 -34.72 16.21
CA PRO A 130 7.27 -34.41 17.46
C PRO A 130 5.77 -34.29 17.19
N SER A 131 4.95 -35.00 17.97
CA SER A 131 3.50 -34.86 17.88
C SER A 131 3.13 -33.39 18.07
N PRO A 132 2.34 -32.78 17.16
CA PRO A 132 1.91 -31.39 17.30
C PRO A 132 1.17 -31.07 18.60
N GLY A 133 0.72 -32.11 19.32
CA GLY A 133 0.03 -32.01 20.61
C GLY A 133 0.93 -32.17 21.86
N ASN A 134 2.24 -32.41 21.72
CA ASN A 134 3.13 -32.52 22.88
C ASN A 134 3.76 -31.16 23.20
N ASN A 135 3.10 -30.41 24.09
CA ASN A 135 3.78 -29.43 24.92
C ASN A 135 4.86 -30.20 25.71
N TYR A 136 6.12 -30.05 25.35
CA TYR A 136 7.26 -30.54 26.14
C TYR A 136 7.32 -29.79 27.46
N CYS A 137 6.44 -30.15 28.40
CA CYS A 137 6.53 -29.82 29.80
C CYS A 137 6.61 -31.14 30.56
N ASN A 138 7.78 -31.32 31.20
CA ASN A 138 8.16 -32.38 32.14
C ASN A 138 8.59 -33.71 31.52
N TYR A 139 9.87 -34.07 31.68
CA TYR A 139 10.31 -35.18 32.54
C TYR A 139 11.84 -35.31 32.48
N TYR A 140 12.53 -34.67 33.43
CA TYR A 140 13.70 -35.26 34.10
C TYR A 140 13.65 -34.85 35.56
N LYS A 141 12.97 -35.68 36.34
CA LYS A 141 13.12 -35.76 37.78
C LYS A 141 13.35 -37.24 38.05
N PHE A 142 14.61 -37.63 38.16
CA PHE A 142 15.21 -38.63 39.05
C PHE A 142 16.72 -38.57 38.81
#